data_AF-A0A6S6ZDY3-F1
#
_entry.id   AF-A0A6S6ZDY3-F1
#
_cell.length_a   1.000
_cell.length_b   1.000
_cell.length_c   1.000
_cell.angle_alpha   90.00
_cell.angle_beta   90.00
_cell.angle_gamma   90.00
#
_symmetry.space_group_name_H-M   'P 1'
#
loop_
_entity.id
_entity.type
_entity.pdbx_description
1 polymer ?
#
loop_
_entity_poly.entity_id
_entity_poly.type
_entity_poly.pdbx_seq_one_letter_code
_entity_poly.pdbx_strand_id
1 'polypeptide(L)'
;MIGTPAPLSVLALVGVCLLCLATPILAGGAASASAGLSDRLRGERYDFALPAQPLGDSLEAIGHVAGVAVLVDERHAGRRAPALAGRLTVMDALRRLLEGSGLRIRQTDGEAIVVYAPSADGPGRAATDAGPALRAEDIPGARAGGANFSGYIGRLQKAVLRTLCGNAAARPGEYRLALQLRLDDGGHVARMRLLDSTGSSRVDAAVTRAIQGMDVGAPPPAGMPQPVSILLLPGGTHCAAPRRSGP
;
A
#
# COMPACT_ATOMS: atom_id res chain seq x y z
N MET A 1 -47.37 74.77 -18.54
CA MET A 1 -47.92 74.62 -19.91
C MET A 1 -46.72 74.67 -20.83
N ILE A 2 -46.25 73.67 -21.58
CA ILE A 2 -46.74 72.38 -22.11
C ILE A 2 -45.44 71.56 -22.29
N GLY A 3 -45.33 70.31 -21.82
CA GLY A 3 -45.54 69.12 -22.65
C GLY A 3 -44.21 68.52 -23.14
N THR A 4 -43.87 67.36 -22.56
CA THR A 4 -42.86 66.32 -22.89
C THR A 4 -43.00 65.77 -24.33
N PRO A 5 -42.28 64.70 -24.80
CA PRO A 5 -41.14 63.90 -24.27
C PRO A 5 -40.01 63.58 -25.31
N ALA A 6 -39.00 62.82 -24.83
CA ALA A 6 -37.89 62.16 -25.54
C ALA A 6 -38.35 61.15 -26.64
N PRO A 7 -37.46 60.52 -27.47
CA PRO A 7 -36.58 59.43 -26.97
C PRO A 7 -35.22 59.17 -27.69
N LEU A 8 -34.31 58.58 -26.90
CA LEU A 8 -33.34 57.49 -27.13
C LEU A 8 -32.80 57.15 -28.55
N SER A 9 -31.53 56.70 -28.53
CA SER A 9 -30.85 55.78 -29.47
C SER A 9 -29.88 56.48 -30.45
N VAL A 10 -28.68 56.01 -30.81
CA VAL A 10 -27.95 54.75 -30.62
C VAL A 10 -26.56 54.91 -31.30
N LEU A 11 -25.61 54.03 -30.95
CA LEU A 11 -24.39 53.63 -31.67
C LEU A 11 -23.20 54.60 -31.79
N ALA A 12 -22.21 54.31 -30.95
CA ALA A 12 -20.80 54.61 -31.16
C ALA A 12 -20.25 53.82 -32.37
N LEU A 13 -19.48 54.50 -33.22
CA LEU A 13 -18.74 53.91 -34.33
C LEU A 13 -17.26 54.35 -34.22
N VAL A 14 -16.41 53.35 -33.98
CA VAL A 14 -15.07 53.14 -34.55
C VAL A 14 -14.06 54.29 -34.50
N GLY A 15 -12.97 54.08 -33.75
CA GLY A 15 -11.72 54.82 -33.88
C GLY A 15 -10.53 53.91 -33.59
N VAL A 16 -10.12 53.14 -34.60
CA VAL A 16 -8.93 52.28 -34.63
C VAL A 16 -7.67 53.14 -34.51
N CYS A 17 -6.76 52.83 -33.57
CA CYS A 17 -5.36 53.24 -33.70
C CYS A 17 -4.41 52.18 -33.12
N LEU A 18 -3.64 51.62 -34.06
CA LEU A 18 -2.54 50.68 -33.96
C LEU A 18 -1.44 51.16 -33.00
N LEU A 19 -1.03 50.37 -32.00
CA LEU A 19 0.36 50.35 -31.52
C LEU A 19 0.66 49.14 -30.59
N CYS A 20 1.43 48.22 -31.17
CA CYS A 20 2.31 47.19 -30.61
C CYS A 20 2.44 47.09 -29.08
N LEU A 21 2.09 45.92 -28.53
CA LEU A 21 3.06 44.98 -27.94
C LEU A 21 2.31 43.70 -27.57
N ALA A 22 2.66 42.61 -28.26
CA ALA A 22 2.21 41.27 -27.93
C ALA A 22 2.74 40.90 -26.53
N THR A 23 1.85 40.87 -25.54
CA THR A 23 2.08 40.09 -24.32
C THR A 23 1.37 38.75 -24.51
N PRO A 24 2.12 37.65 -24.75
CA PRO A 24 1.51 36.35 -24.77
C PRO A 24 0.95 36.08 -23.38
N ILE A 25 -0.27 35.59 -23.37
CA ILE A 25 -0.96 34.98 -22.23
C ILE A 25 0.06 34.07 -21.53
N LEU A 26 0.51 34.44 -20.32
CA LEU A 26 1.15 33.48 -19.43
C LEU A 26 0.05 32.52 -18.97
N ALA A 27 -0.20 31.52 -19.79
CA ALA A 27 -0.76 30.25 -19.36
C ALA A 27 0.31 29.58 -18.49
N GLY A 28 0.42 30.05 -17.25
CA GLY A 28 1.12 29.35 -16.18
C GLY A 28 0.32 28.10 -15.87
N GLY A 29 0.53 27.06 -16.68
CA GLY A 29 0.11 25.71 -16.37
C GLY A 29 0.86 25.26 -15.13
N ALA A 30 0.34 25.58 -13.95
CA ALA A 30 0.55 24.78 -12.76
C ALA A 30 -0.22 23.48 -12.96
N ALA A 31 0.26 22.63 -13.87
CA ALA A 31 0.11 21.21 -13.71
C ALA A 31 0.94 20.86 -12.48
N SER A 32 0.36 21.04 -11.30
CA SER A 32 0.75 20.26 -10.13
C SER A 32 0.42 18.82 -10.49
N ALA A 33 1.33 18.21 -11.25
CA ALA A 33 1.42 16.77 -11.30
C ALA A 33 1.46 16.35 -9.84
N SER A 34 0.48 15.54 -9.45
CA SER A 34 0.59 14.72 -8.26
C SER A 34 1.82 13.83 -8.47
N ALA A 35 3.00 14.39 -8.18
CA ALA A 35 4.24 13.66 -8.09
C ALA A 35 3.97 12.54 -7.11
N GLY A 36 3.84 11.32 -7.65
CA GLY A 36 3.58 10.13 -6.87
C GLY A 36 4.60 10.07 -5.74
N LEU A 37 4.26 9.48 -4.60
CA LEU A 37 5.17 9.37 -3.46
C LEU A 37 6.57 8.89 -3.89
N SER A 38 6.65 7.93 -4.81
CA SER A 38 7.90 7.43 -5.37
C SER A 38 8.80 8.49 -6.04
N ASP A 39 8.21 9.56 -6.56
CA ASP A 39 8.92 10.70 -7.14
C ASP A 39 9.42 11.64 -6.03
N ARG A 40 8.56 11.94 -5.04
CA ARG A 40 8.94 12.70 -3.83
C ARG A 40 10.09 12.05 -3.06
N LEU A 41 10.04 10.74 -2.84
CA LEU A 41 11.10 9.97 -2.16
C LEU A 41 12.46 10.00 -2.88
N ARG A 42 12.46 10.28 -4.18
CA ARG A 42 13.67 10.35 -5.02
C ARG A 42 14.13 11.79 -5.29
N GLY A 43 13.23 12.76 -5.25
CA GLY A 43 13.51 14.15 -5.57
C GLY A 43 13.71 15.05 -4.35
N GLU A 44 12.93 14.82 -3.29
CA GLU A 44 12.94 15.66 -2.10
C GLU A 44 14.11 15.29 -1.18
N ARG A 45 14.83 16.32 -0.72
CA ARG A 45 16.01 16.17 0.13
C ARG A 45 15.70 16.64 1.54
N TYR A 46 16.05 15.81 2.50
CA TYR A 46 15.91 16.10 3.92
C TYR A 46 17.29 16.12 4.59
N ASP A 47 17.41 16.90 5.65
CA ASP A 47 18.62 16.94 6.47
C ASP A 47 18.52 15.81 7.52
N PHE A 48 19.30 14.75 7.33
CA PHE A 48 19.37 13.63 8.25
C PHE A 48 20.58 13.77 9.18
N ALA A 49 20.39 13.50 10.46
CA ALA A 49 21.44 13.45 11.47
C ALA A 49 21.14 12.30 12.45
N LEU A 50 21.40 11.07 12.02
CA LEU A 50 21.15 9.85 12.78
C LEU A 50 22.45 9.31 13.37
N PRO A 51 22.52 9.05 14.69
CA PRO A 51 23.67 8.40 15.30
C PRO A 51 23.73 6.91 14.92
N ALA A 52 24.86 6.25 15.23
CA ALA A 52 25.00 4.81 15.04
C ALA A 52 24.14 4.05 16.06
N GLN A 53 22.98 3.58 15.63
CA GLN A 53 21.92 3.02 16.48
C GLN A 53 21.34 1.73 15.86
N PRO A 54 20.40 1.03 16.53
CA PRO A 54 19.69 -0.09 15.92
C PRO A 54 19.02 0.29 14.60
N LEU A 55 19.10 -0.62 13.63
CA LEU A 55 18.61 -0.40 12.26
C LEU A 55 17.12 -0.08 12.25
N GLY A 56 16.33 -0.74 13.10
CA GLY A 56 14.90 -0.43 13.27
C GLY A 56 14.68 1.05 13.59
N ASP A 57 15.35 1.56 14.62
CA ASP A 57 15.25 2.96 15.06
C ASP A 57 15.67 3.93 13.95
N SER A 58 16.73 3.61 13.19
CA SER A 58 17.17 4.45 12.07
C SER A 58 16.15 4.48 10.92
N LEU A 59 15.54 3.33 10.60
CA LEU A 59 14.53 3.23 9.55
C LEU A 59 13.22 3.93 9.93
N GLU A 60 12.83 3.83 11.21
CA GLU A 60 11.68 4.55 11.75
C GLU A 60 11.89 6.07 11.68
N ALA A 61 13.06 6.56 12.11
CA ALA A 61 13.39 7.98 12.03
C ALA A 61 13.37 8.52 10.60
N ILE A 62 13.87 7.75 9.62
CA ILE A 62 13.80 8.11 8.20
C ILE A 62 12.35 8.13 7.70
N GLY A 63 11.56 7.11 8.05
CA GLY A 63 10.15 7.02 7.69
C GLY A 63 9.33 8.20 8.25
N HIS A 64 9.63 8.62 9.48
CA HIS A 64 8.97 9.75 10.13
C HIS A 64 9.22 11.08 9.40
N VAL A 65 10.47 11.36 9.02
CA VAL A 65 10.84 12.57 8.27
C VAL A 65 10.19 12.59 6.87
N ALA A 66 10.12 11.43 6.23
CA ALA A 66 9.63 11.27 4.87
C ALA A 66 8.11 11.09 4.75
N GLY A 67 7.41 10.88 5.87
CA GLY A 67 5.99 10.56 5.89
C GLY A 67 5.64 9.19 5.30
N VAL A 68 6.57 8.21 5.34
CA VAL A 68 6.37 6.87 4.77
C VAL A 68 6.61 5.76 5.78
N ALA A 69 5.85 4.68 5.67
CA ALA A 69 6.05 3.50 6.51
C ALA A 69 7.26 2.69 5.98
N VAL A 70 8.27 2.48 6.82
CA VAL A 70 9.44 1.64 6.49
C VAL A 70 9.38 0.37 7.33
N LEU A 71 9.21 -0.78 6.66
CA LEU A 71 9.03 -2.09 7.28
C LEU A 71 10.34 -2.87 7.23
N VAL A 72 10.77 -3.39 8.36
CA VAL A 72 11.94 -4.26 8.49
C VAL A 72 11.60 -5.41 9.44
N ASP A 73 12.17 -6.58 9.18
CA ASP A 73 11.99 -7.72 10.08
C ASP A 73 12.79 -7.53 11.39
N GLU A 74 12.19 -7.88 12.53
CA GLU A 74 12.81 -7.81 13.88
C GLU A 74 14.20 -8.45 13.95
N ARG A 75 14.44 -9.55 13.22
CA ARG A 75 15.77 -10.21 13.19
C ARG A 75 16.87 -9.31 12.61
N HIS A 76 16.48 -8.31 11.84
CA HIS A 76 17.35 -7.32 11.23
C HIS A 76 17.22 -5.95 11.91
N ALA A 77 16.09 -5.64 12.54
CA ALA A 77 15.85 -4.39 13.27
C ALA A 77 16.88 -4.16 14.39
N GLY A 78 17.26 -5.21 15.11
CA GLY A 78 18.30 -5.13 16.15
C GLY A 78 19.74 -5.02 15.64
N ARG A 79 19.98 -5.10 14.32
CA ARG A 79 21.34 -4.93 13.76
C ARG A 79 21.78 -3.50 13.90
N ARG A 80 23.06 -3.29 14.20
CA ARG A 80 23.61 -1.95 14.32
C ARG A 80 23.75 -1.30 12.93
N ALA A 81 23.13 -0.14 12.75
CA ALA A 81 23.29 0.68 11.56
C ALA A 81 24.40 1.73 11.76
N PRO A 82 25.10 2.12 10.68
CA PRO A 82 26.10 3.19 10.75
C PRO A 82 25.43 4.54 11.00
N ALA A 83 26.20 5.50 11.51
CA ALA A 83 25.74 6.88 11.61
C ALA A 83 25.51 7.45 10.21
N LEU A 84 24.41 8.19 10.03
CA LEU A 84 24.01 8.79 8.76
C LEU A 84 23.81 10.28 8.95
N ALA A 85 24.62 11.09 8.28
CA ALA A 85 24.52 12.54 8.33
C ALA A 85 24.58 13.15 6.93
N GLY A 86 23.78 14.20 6.72
CA GLY A 86 23.82 15.04 5.53
C GLY A 86 22.46 15.24 4.87
N ARG A 87 22.45 16.10 3.86
CA ARG A 87 21.27 16.40 3.05
C ARG A 87 21.08 15.33 1.98
N LEU A 88 20.12 14.44 2.17
CA LEU A 88 19.92 13.25 1.34
C LEU A 88 18.45 13.10 0.94
N THR A 89 18.22 12.43 -0.19
CA THR A 89 16.88 11.93 -0.49
C THR A 89 16.59 10.71 0.39
N VAL A 90 15.32 10.40 0.60
CA VAL A 90 14.92 9.23 1.40
C VAL A 90 15.51 7.95 0.81
N MET A 91 15.49 7.83 -0.52
CA MET A 91 16.06 6.66 -1.19
C MET A 91 17.59 6.58 -1.10
N ASP A 92 18.29 7.72 -1.07
CA ASP A 92 19.76 7.74 -0.88
C ASP A 92 20.13 7.46 0.58
N ALA A 93 19.36 8.01 1.53
CA ALA A 93 19.51 7.75 2.96
C ALA A 93 19.37 6.26 3.29
N LEU A 94 18.30 5.61 2.79
CA LEU A 94 18.09 4.18 2.96
C LEU A 94 19.18 3.33 2.29
N ARG A 95 19.65 3.72 1.09
CA ARG A 95 20.73 3.00 0.39
C ARG A 95 22.04 3.03 1.18
N ARG A 96 22.42 4.19 1.73
CA ARG A 96 23.62 4.34 2.57
C ARG A 96 23.49 3.62 3.90
N LEU A 97 22.32 3.70 4.53
CA LEU A 97 22.08 3.04 5.81
C LEU A 97 22.16 1.51 5.71
N LEU A 98 21.71 0.95 4.59
CA LEU A 98 21.74 -0.49 4.33
C LEU A 98 23.05 -0.97 3.68
N GLU A 99 24.01 -0.08 3.44
CA GLU A 99 25.29 -0.42 2.86
C GLU A 99 26.06 -1.38 3.79
N GLY A 100 26.63 -2.45 3.23
CA GLY A 100 27.30 -3.51 4.01
C GLY A 100 26.39 -4.42 4.83
N SER A 101 25.10 -4.11 4.99
CA SER A 101 24.14 -4.95 5.74
C SER A 101 23.65 -6.17 4.95
N GLY A 102 23.86 -6.16 3.62
CA GLY A 102 23.32 -7.13 2.69
C GLY A 102 21.85 -6.95 2.38
N LEU A 103 21.14 -6.01 3.02
CA LEU A 103 19.70 -5.80 2.85
C LEU A 103 19.36 -4.99 1.57
N ARG A 104 18.15 -5.17 1.06
CA ARG A 104 17.58 -4.54 -0.13
C ARG A 104 16.26 -3.88 0.21
N ILE A 105 15.86 -2.94 -0.65
CA ILE A 105 14.67 -2.11 -0.47
C ILE A 105 13.71 -2.38 -1.63
N ARG A 106 12.43 -2.57 -1.33
CA ARG A 106 11.35 -2.63 -2.32
C ARG A 106 10.25 -1.66 -1.94
N GLN A 107 9.88 -0.78 -2.88
CA GLN A 107 8.71 0.08 -2.73
C GLN A 107 7.45 -0.72 -3.06
N THR A 108 6.39 -0.49 -2.31
CA THR A 108 5.06 -1.01 -2.61
C THR A 108 4.17 0.08 -3.18
N ASP A 109 3.13 -0.30 -3.93
CA ASP A 109 2.20 0.63 -4.59
C ASP A 109 1.32 1.43 -3.60
N GLY A 110 1.47 1.20 -2.29
CA GLY A 110 0.63 1.72 -1.21
C GLY A 110 1.40 2.45 -0.11
N GLU A 111 2.40 3.24 -0.48
CA GLU A 111 3.08 4.18 0.44
C GLU A 111 4.01 3.56 1.50
N ALA A 112 4.38 2.28 1.33
CA ALA A 112 5.30 1.57 2.23
C ALA A 112 6.58 1.10 1.53
N ILE A 113 7.68 1.17 2.26
CA ILE A 113 9.00 0.70 1.86
C ILE A 113 9.34 -0.55 2.67
N VAL A 114 9.67 -1.66 2.01
CA VAL A 114 10.02 -2.92 2.68
C VAL A 114 11.52 -3.17 2.55
N VAL A 115 12.19 -3.40 3.68
CA VAL A 115 13.60 -3.78 3.79
C VAL A 115 13.70 -5.29 4.01
N TYR A 116 14.44 -5.98 3.13
CA TYR A 116 14.56 -7.45 3.14
C TYR A 116 15.97 -7.90 2.77
N ALA A 117 16.41 -9.06 3.26
CA ALA A 117 17.64 -9.68 2.77
C ALA A 117 17.39 -10.33 1.39
N PRO A 118 18.19 -10.06 0.35
CA PRO A 118 18.20 -10.86 -0.85
C PRO A 118 18.77 -12.23 -0.49
N SER A 119 17.99 -13.29 -0.69
CA SER A 119 18.54 -14.64 -0.67
C SER A 119 19.64 -14.72 -1.72
N ALA A 120 20.81 -15.21 -1.32
CA ALA A 120 21.93 -15.40 -2.22
C ALA A 120 21.67 -16.64 -3.07
N ASP A 121 20.79 -16.53 -4.08
CA ASP A 121 20.68 -17.50 -5.15
C ASP A 121 20.45 -16.78 -6.47
N GLY A 122 21.32 -17.09 -7.44
CA GLY A 122 21.32 -16.54 -8.78
C GLY A 122 20.05 -16.88 -9.59
N PRO A 123 19.95 -16.36 -10.83
CA PRO A 123 18.74 -16.51 -11.61
C PRO A 123 18.57 -17.96 -12.06
N GLY A 124 17.60 -18.66 -11.48
CA GLY A 124 17.08 -19.91 -12.04
C GLY A 124 16.96 -21.06 -11.04
N ARG A 125 15.71 -21.50 -10.84
CA ARG A 125 15.24 -22.73 -10.17
C ARG A 125 15.22 -22.73 -8.63
N ALA A 126 13.99 -22.64 -8.14
CA ALA A 126 13.36 -23.49 -7.12
C ALA A 126 14.22 -24.06 -5.98
N ALA A 127 13.98 -23.53 -4.77
CA ALA A 127 13.95 -24.21 -3.47
C ALA A 127 13.07 -23.30 -2.57
N THR A 128 11.95 -23.71 -1.99
CA THR A 128 11.83 -24.67 -0.87
C THR A 128 12.86 -24.40 0.22
N ASP A 129 12.72 -23.28 0.92
CA ASP A 129 12.78 -23.27 2.39
C ASP A 129 12.25 -21.95 2.96
N ALA A 130 11.68 -22.07 4.16
CA ALA A 130 10.86 -21.11 4.88
C ALA A 130 11.32 -19.64 4.76
N GLY A 131 10.57 -18.86 3.97
CA GLY A 131 10.59 -17.41 4.06
C GLY A 131 10.16 -16.93 5.45
N PRO A 132 10.58 -15.73 5.87
CA PRO A 132 10.37 -15.27 7.23
C PRO A 132 8.89 -15.15 7.54
N ALA A 133 8.52 -15.58 8.75
CA ALA A 133 7.17 -15.50 9.26
C ALA A 133 6.77 -14.02 9.47
N LEU A 134 6.36 -13.28 8.41
CA LEU A 134 5.58 -12.04 8.54
C LEU A 134 4.50 -12.32 9.57
N ARG A 135 4.51 -11.58 10.67
CA ARG A 135 3.52 -11.69 11.72
C ARG A 135 2.28 -10.88 11.32
N ALA A 136 1.15 -11.16 11.94
CA ALA A 136 -0.10 -10.51 11.57
C ALA A 136 -0.04 -8.99 11.81
N GLU A 137 0.87 -8.56 12.67
CA GLU A 137 1.16 -7.17 13.03
C GLU A 137 1.99 -6.45 11.95
N ASP A 138 2.78 -7.18 11.16
CA ASP A 138 3.71 -6.62 10.17
C ASP A 138 3.04 -6.30 8.83
N ILE A 139 1.73 -6.55 8.70
CA ILE A 139 1.01 -6.36 7.45
C ILE A 139 0.14 -5.09 7.49
N PRO A 140 0.48 -4.03 6.72
CA PRO A 140 -0.26 -2.77 6.72
C PRO A 140 -1.74 -2.98 6.38
N GLY A 141 -2.63 -2.34 7.15
CA GLY A 141 -4.09 -2.42 6.99
C GLY A 141 -4.84 -3.27 8.02
N ALA A 142 -4.15 -4.05 8.87
CA ALA A 142 -4.81 -4.86 9.90
C ALA A 142 -5.35 -4.02 11.09
N ARG A 143 -4.73 -2.87 11.39
CA ARG A 143 -5.11 -1.96 12.50
C ARG A 143 -5.00 -0.46 12.18
N ALA A 144 -4.77 -0.09 10.93
CA ALA A 144 -4.68 1.32 10.54
C ALA A 144 -6.06 1.99 10.65
N GLY A 145 -6.13 3.22 11.19
CA GLY A 145 -7.27 4.12 10.98
C GLY A 145 -8.05 4.62 12.20
N GLY A 146 -7.71 4.22 13.44
CA GLY A 146 -8.31 4.79 14.67
C GLY A 146 -9.81 4.55 14.91
N ALA A 147 -10.55 4.09 13.89
CA ALA A 147 -11.95 3.70 13.98
C ALA A 147 -12.10 2.18 14.22
N ASN A 148 -13.14 1.81 14.98
CA ASN A 148 -13.41 0.42 15.37
C ASN A 148 -14.02 -0.38 14.21
N PHE A 149 -13.19 -0.86 13.28
CA PHE A 149 -13.61 -1.74 12.18
C PHE A 149 -13.66 -3.24 12.55
N SER A 150 -13.45 -3.59 13.82
CA SER A 150 -13.32 -4.96 14.32
C SER A 150 -14.50 -5.86 13.94
N GLY A 151 -15.73 -5.34 13.96
CA GLY A 151 -16.92 -6.07 13.54
C GLY A 151 -16.91 -6.45 12.06
N TYR A 152 -16.41 -5.57 11.19
CA TYR A 152 -16.26 -5.85 9.77
C TYR A 152 -15.09 -6.80 9.50
N ILE A 153 -13.95 -6.60 10.18
CA ILE A 153 -12.80 -7.51 10.10
C ILE A 153 -13.18 -8.94 10.51
N GLY A 154 -13.96 -9.12 11.58
CA GLY A 154 -14.45 -10.44 11.98
C GLY A 154 -15.38 -11.08 10.94
N ARG A 155 -16.14 -10.26 10.19
CA ARG A 155 -17.00 -10.74 9.09
C ARG A 155 -16.16 -11.18 7.89
N LEU A 156 -15.16 -10.38 7.51
CA LEU A 156 -14.20 -10.69 6.46
C LEU A 156 -13.42 -11.98 6.76
N GLN A 157 -12.89 -12.12 7.99
CA GLN A 157 -12.21 -13.33 8.42
C GLN A 157 -13.10 -14.58 8.32
N LYS A 158 -14.36 -14.48 8.77
CA LYS A 158 -15.33 -15.58 8.65
C LYS A 158 -15.67 -15.91 7.20
N ALA A 159 -15.78 -14.91 6.33
CA ALA A 159 -16.03 -15.11 4.90
C ALA A 159 -14.85 -15.86 4.25
N VAL A 160 -13.62 -15.38 4.45
CA VAL A 160 -12.40 -16.05 3.95
C VAL A 160 -12.32 -17.49 4.46
N LEU A 161 -12.52 -17.70 5.76
CA LEU A 161 -12.46 -19.04 6.34
C LEU A 161 -13.52 -19.97 5.74
N ARG A 162 -14.77 -19.52 5.61
CA ARG A 162 -15.86 -20.31 5.02
C ARG A 162 -15.54 -20.71 3.58
N THR A 163 -15.04 -19.77 2.80
CA THR A 163 -14.66 -19.95 1.40
C THR A 163 -13.52 -20.96 1.25
N LEU A 164 -12.45 -20.80 2.03
CA LEU A 164 -11.30 -21.71 1.99
C LEU A 164 -11.65 -23.11 2.54
N CYS A 165 -12.46 -23.20 3.59
CA CYS A 165 -12.91 -24.49 4.13
C CYS A 165 -13.85 -25.26 3.19
N GLY A 166 -14.59 -24.58 2.33
CA GLY A 166 -15.42 -25.19 1.29
C GLY A 166 -14.63 -25.73 0.10
N ASN A 167 -13.34 -25.40 -0.01
CA ASN A 167 -12.48 -25.81 -1.12
C ASN A 167 -11.36 -26.73 -0.63
N ALA A 168 -11.46 -28.02 -0.94
CA ALA A 168 -10.49 -29.02 -0.49
C ALA A 168 -9.04 -28.71 -0.94
N ALA A 169 -8.85 -28.08 -2.11
CA ALA A 169 -7.53 -27.74 -2.63
C ALA A 169 -6.92 -26.46 -2.04
N ALA A 170 -7.74 -25.64 -1.37
CA ALA A 170 -7.34 -24.38 -0.73
C ALA A 170 -7.61 -24.41 0.79
N ARG A 171 -7.76 -25.63 1.35
CA ARG A 171 -8.13 -25.82 2.75
C ARG A 171 -6.95 -25.44 3.64
N PRO A 172 -7.11 -24.53 4.61
CA PRO A 172 -6.08 -24.16 5.57
C PRO A 172 -5.53 -25.38 6.31
N GLY A 173 -4.23 -25.35 6.60
CA GLY A 173 -3.51 -26.43 7.25
C GLY A 173 -2.13 -25.97 7.70
N GLU A 174 -1.10 -26.70 7.27
CA GLU A 174 0.30 -26.45 7.65
C GLU A 174 0.97 -25.31 6.87
N TYR A 175 0.28 -24.72 5.90
CA TYR A 175 0.83 -23.61 5.14
C TYR A 175 0.55 -22.25 5.80
N ARG A 176 1.51 -21.35 5.64
CA ARG A 176 1.36 -19.94 5.93
C ARG A 176 0.98 -19.20 4.64
N LEU A 177 0.13 -18.19 4.75
CA LEU A 177 -0.31 -17.42 3.59
C LEU A 177 -0.59 -15.97 3.98
N ALA A 178 0.06 -15.03 3.29
CA ALA A 178 -0.23 -13.60 3.43
C ALA A 178 -0.86 -13.09 2.13
N LEU A 179 -1.98 -12.37 2.23
CA LEU A 179 -2.73 -11.87 1.08
C LEU A 179 -3.33 -10.49 1.35
N GLN A 180 -3.44 -9.69 0.29
CA GLN A 180 -4.09 -8.38 0.27
C GLN A 180 -5.38 -8.43 -0.54
N LEU A 181 -6.44 -7.86 0.02
CA LEU A 181 -7.78 -7.79 -0.57
C LEU A 181 -8.19 -6.34 -0.73
N ARG A 182 -8.63 -5.99 -1.94
CA ARG A 182 -9.40 -4.77 -2.20
C ARG A 182 -10.85 -5.17 -2.39
N LEU A 183 -11.72 -4.55 -1.61
CA LEU A 183 -13.17 -4.72 -1.64
C LEU A 183 -13.79 -3.59 -2.45
N ASP A 184 -14.80 -3.90 -3.26
CA ASP A 184 -15.65 -2.90 -3.90
C ASP A 184 -16.70 -2.34 -2.92
N ASP A 185 -17.47 -1.36 -3.41
CA ASP A 185 -18.52 -0.70 -2.65
C ASP A 185 -19.68 -1.65 -2.29
N GLY A 186 -19.77 -2.83 -2.92
CA GLY A 186 -20.74 -3.88 -2.60
C GLY A 186 -20.23 -4.89 -1.57
N GLY A 187 -18.93 -4.87 -1.23
CA GLY A 187 -18.31 -5.85 -0.34
C GLY A 187 -17.82 -7.11 -1.04
N HIS A 188 -17.60 -7.08 -2.36
CA HIS A 188 -16.97 -8.16 -3.10
C HIS A 188 -15.47 -7.92 -3.24
N VAL A 189 -14.69 -9.00 -3.30
CA VAL A 189 -13.25 -8.92 -3.58
C VAL A 189 -13.01 -8.51 -5.04
N ALA A 190 -12.75 -7.23 -5.28
CA ALA A 190 -12.42 -6.66 -6.57
C ALA A 190 -10.98 -6.96 -7.02
N ARG A 191 -10.04 -7.03 -6.07
CA ARG A 191 -8.64 -7.38 -6.36
C ARG A 191 -8.04 -8.17 -5.22
N MET A 192 -7.34 -9.25 -5.56
CA MET A 192 -6.54 -10.04 -4.63
C MET A 192 -5.07 -10.02 -5.07
N ARG A 193 -4.16 -9.92 -4.10
CA ARG A 193 -2.72 -10.11 -4.31
C ARG A 193 -2.16 -11.03 -3.24
N LEU A 194 -1.41 -12.06 -3.66
CA LEU A 194 -0.61 -12.87 -2.75
C LEU A 194 0.64 -12.08 -2.36
N LEU A 195 0.88 -11.94 -1.06
CA LEU A 195 2.08 -11.34 -0.49
C LEU A 195 3.15 -12.38 -0.18
N ASP A 196 2.73 -13.61 0.11
CA ASP A 196 3.58 -14.76 0.40
C ASP A 196 2.94 -16.03 -0.21
N SER A 197 3.74 -17.02 -0.58
CA SER A 197 3.26 -18.26 -1.19
C SER A 197 3.02 -19.34 -0.13
N THR A 198 2.04 -20.22 -0.36
CA THR A 198 1.83 -21.43 0.47
C THR A 198 2.92 -22.50 0.30
N GLY A 199 3.89 -22.28 -0.59
CA GLY A 199 4.88 -23.28 -0.99
C GLY A 199 4.38 -24.24 -2.08
N SER A 200 3.12 -24.09 -2.52
CA SER A 200 2.52 -24.90 -3.58
C SER A 200 1.72 -24.04 -4.54
N SER A 201 2.18 -23.97 -5.81
CA SER A 201 1.47 -23.23 -6.87
C SER A 201 0.05 -23.73 -7.12
N ARG A 202 -0.20 -25.03 -6.86
CA ARG A 202 -1.55 -25.62 -6.95
C ARG A 202 -2.47 -25.08 -5.88
N VAL A 203 -1.98 -24.96 -4.64
CA VAL A 203 -2.74 -24.41 -3.51
C VAL A 203 -2.93 -22.91 -3.70
N ASP A 204 -1.87 -22.17 -4.08
CA ASP A 204 -1.96 -20.73 -4.37
C ASP A 204 -3.03 -20.43 -5.44
N ALA A 205 -3.02 -21.18 -6.55
CA ALA A 205 -4.03 -21.02 -7.59
C ALA A 205 -5.44 -21.41 -7.13
N ALA A 206 -5.57 -22.35 -6.20
CA ALA A 206 -6.86 -22.72 -5.63
C ALA A 206 -7.40 -21.65 -4.67
N VAL A 207 -6.53 -21.08 -3.83
CA VAL A 207 -6.84 -19.94 -2.96
C VAL A 207 -7.25 -18.74 -3.79
N THR A 208 -6.48 -18.38 -4.82
CA THR A 208 -6.79 -17.24 -5.69
C THR A 208 -8.18 -17.39 -6.32
N ARG A 209 -8.48 -18.56 -6.89
CA ARG A 209 -9.81 -18.82 -7.48
C ARG A 209 -10.94 -18.83 -6.45
N ALA A 210 -10.67 -19.29 -5.23
CA ALA A 210 -11.69 -19.34 -4.18
C ALA A 210 -12.04 -17.94 -3.66
N ILE A 211 -11.05 -17.07 -3.48
CA ILE A 211 -11.24 -15.75 -2.86
C ILE A 211 -11.62 -14.67 -3.89
N GLN A 212 -11.24 -14.83 -5.16
CA GLN A 212 -11.58 -13.86 -6.21
C GLN A 212 -13.11 -13.75 -6.37
N GLY A 213 -13.65 -12.54 -6.28
CA GLY A 213 -15.10 -12.30 -6.33
C GLY A 213 -15.87 -12.77 -5.08
N MET A 214 -15.18 -13.17 -4.01
CA MET A 214 -15.81 -13.55 -2.75
C MET A 214 -16.64 -12.38 -2.19
N ASP A 215 -17.87 -12.67 -1.80
CA ASP A 215 -18.79 -11.75 -1.13
C ASP A 215 -18.58 -11.82 0.40
N VAL A 216 -18.39 -10.65 1.03
CA VAL A 216 -18.21 -10.51 2.48
C VAL A 216 -19.55 -10.40 3.22
N GLY A 217 -20.65 -10.19 2.49
CA GLY A 217 -22.02 -10.08 3.00
C GLY A 217 -22.37 -8.70 3.56
N ALA A 218 -21.49 -7.71 3.35
CA ALA A 218 -21.71 -6.31 3.68
C ALA A 218 -20.67 -5.43 2.97
N PRO A 219 -21.04 -4.20 2.58
CA PRO A 219 -20.09 -3.22 2.04
C PRO A 219 -19.08 -2.79 3.12
N PRO A 220 -17.85 -2.43 2.73
CA PRO A 220 -16.85 -1.93 3.66
C PRO A 220 -17.32 -0.62 4.33
N PRO A 221 -17.10 -0.43 5.64
CA PRO A 221 -17.43 0.82 6.32
C PRO A 221 -16.71 2.03 5.70
N ALA A 222 -17.37 3.19 5.74
CA ALA A 222 -16.76 4.43 5.27
C ALA A 222 -15.45 4.73 6.03
N GLY A 223 -14.40 5.11 5.30
CA GLY A 223 -13.08 5.39 5.88
C GLY A 223 -12.26 4.16 6.24
N MET A 224 -12.72 2.94 5.92
CA MET A 224 -11.92 1.73 6.09
C MET A 224 -10.70 1.77 5.16
N PRO A 225 -9.46 1.69 5.69
CA PRO A 225 -8.27 1.68 4.85
C PRO A 225 -8.21 0.41 4.02
N GLN A 226 -7.95 0.59 2.73
CA GLN A 226 -7.83 -0.48 1.75
C GLN A 226 -6.51 -0.34 0.98
N PRO A 227 -5.89 -1.45 0.53
CA PRO A 227 -6.33 -2.84 0.64
C PRO A 227 -6.15 -3.42 2.06
N VAL A 228 -7.05 -4.32 2.45
CA VAL A 228 -7.00 -5.03 3.73
C VAL A 228 -6.04 -6.21 3.61
N SER A 229 -5.17 -6.36 4.61
CA SER A 229 -4.20 -7.45 4.65
C SER A 229 -4.64 -8.56 5.60
N ILE A 230 -4.46 -9.82 5.18
CA ILE A 230 -4.82 -11.01 5.94
C ILE A 230 -3.61 -11.95 5.99
N LEU A 231 -3.31 -12.44 7.20
CA LEU A 231 -2.34 -13.49 7.43
C LEU A 231 -3.05 -14.75 7.92
N LEU A 232 -2.80 -15.86 7.25
CA LEU A 232 -3.15 -17.21 7.70
C LEU A 232 -1.88 -17.85 8.24
N LEU A 233 -1.94 -18.24 9.51
CA LEU A 233 -0.87 -18.92 10.21
C LEU A 233 -1.05 -20.44 10.13
N PRO A 234 0.05 -21.21 10.08
CA PRO A 234 0.00 -22.65 10.12
C PRO A 234 -0.64 -23.11 11.44
N GLY A 235 -1.53 -24.11 11.37
CA GLY A 235 -2.27 -24.62 12.52
C GLY A 235 -3.31 -23.65 13.13
N GLY A 236 -3.47 -22.45 12.59
CA GLY A 236 -4.28 -21.38 13.21
C GLY A 236 -5.78 -21.39 12.85
N THR A 237 -6.20 -22.17 11.85
CA THR A 237 -7.58 -22.16 11.34
C THR A 237 -8.08 -23.55 10.95
N HIS A 238 -8.48 -24.34 11.95
CA HIS A 238 -9.10 -25.63 11.68
C HIS A 238 -10.47 -25.41 11.04
N CYS A 239 -10.60 -25.76 9.77
CA CYS A 239 -11.91 -26.00 9.20
C CYS A 239 -12.59 -27.09 10.00
N ALA A 240 -13.77 -26.80 10.55
CA ALA A 240 -14.57 -27.79 11.26
C ALA A 240 -14.60 -29.09 10.44
N ALA A 241 -14.32 -30.22 11.10
CA ALA A 241 -14.42 -31.52 10.44
C ALA A 241 -15.85 -31.67 9.89
N PRO A 242 -16.03 -32.23 8.68
CA PRO A 242 -17.38 -32.50 8.19
C PRO A 242 -18.10 -33.34 9.25
N ARG A 243 -19.27 -32.87 9.71
CA ARG A 243 -20.09 -33.66 10.63
C ARG A 243 -20.37 -34.98 9.91
N ARG A 244 -19.88 -36.09 10.45
CA ARG A 244 -20.35 -37.40 10.02
C ARG A 244 -21.83 -37.44 10.36
N SER A 245 -22.68 -37.29 9.34
CA SER A 245 -24.08 -37.69 9.46
C SER A 245 -24.06 -39.19 9.76
N GLY A 246 -24.29 -39.54 11.03
CA GLY A 246 -24.44 -40.93 11.43
C GLY A 246 -25.66 -41.54 10.75
N PRO A 247 -25.65 -42.86 10.50
CA PRO A 247 -26.78 -43.57 9.90
C PRO A 247 -28.04 -43.50 10.78
#